data_AF-A0A2D6LHY1-F1
#
_entry.id   AF-A0A2D6LHY1-F1
#
_cell.length_a   1.000
_cell.length_b   1.000
_cell.length_c   1.000
_cell.angle_alpha   90.00
_cell.angle_beta   90.00
_cell.angle_gamma   90.00
#
_symmetry.space_group_name_H-M   'P 1'
#
loop_
_entity.id
_entity.type
_entity.pdbx_description
1 polymer ?
#
loop_
_entity_poly.entity_id
_entity_poly.type
_entity_poly.pdbx_seq_one_letter_code
_entity_poly.pdbx_strand_id
1 'polypeptide(L)'
;MTKKLFTAQDFNGGPLFIFEGAQYNSFSMDMLASDAILSRHESDYEIDAGRSGRSLPPVQTVADDMLHIVMHYAWGENVPQDISNLITGRKSVVVSTHGDDYPEIGWGINVNDEIVISATDIAERLLSEGYETLMFSVCNPEKRQLELSSGAVIYPLGDFGPDNTKFEMVYMEASADSA
;
A
#
# COMPACT_ATOMS: atom_id res chain seq x y z
N MET A 1 15.33 -8.92 -9.59
CA MET A 1 16.17 -7.80 -10.12
C MET A 1 15.47 -6.42 -10.01
N THR A 2 14.23 -6.37 -9.53
CA THR A 2 13.35 -5.20 -9.49
C THR A 2 13.58 -4.34 -8.22
N LYS A 3 14.02 -4.95 -7.12
CA LYS A 3 14.43 -4.29 -5.86
C LYS A 3 15.50 -3.22 -6.05
N LYS A 4 16.38 -3.38 -7.06
CA LYS A 4 17.40 -2.37 -7.41
C LYS A 4 16.84 -1.12 -8.09
N LEU A 5 15.58 -1.16 -8.48
CA LEU A 5 14.93 -0.15 -9.31
C LEU A 5 13.84 0.61 -8.54
N PHE A 6 13.52 0.17 -7.33
CA PHE A 6 12.79 0.94 -6.33
C PHE A 6 13.80 1.68 -5.43
N THR A 7 13.42 2.85 -4.94
CA THR A 7 14.24 3.60 -3.98
C THR A 7 13.95 3.11 -2.57
N ALA A 8 14.97 2.67 -1.84
CA ALA A 8 14.81 2.27 -0.45
C ALA A 8 14.64 3.51 0.45
N GLN A 9 13.63 3.47 1.31
CA GLN A 9 13.40 4.43 2.38
C GLN A 9 13.42 3.69 3.72
N ASP A 10 14.26 4.14 4.65
CA ASP A 10 14.32 3.55 5.99
C ASP A 10 13.13 4.02 6.82
N PHE A 11 12.40 3.10 7.42
CA PHE A 11 11.38 3.32 8.44
C PHE A 11 11.84 2.62 9.72
N ASN A 12 12.41 3.38 10.65
CA ASN A 12 12.87 2.91 11.96
C ASN A 12 13.75 1.64 11.88
N GLY A 13 14.72 1.62 10.98
CA GLY A 13 15.69 0.53 10.82
C GLY A 13 15.29 -0.56 9.82
N GLY A 14 14.10 -0.48 9.22
CA GLY A 14 13.64 -1.39 8.17
C GLY A 14 13.42 -0.65 6.84
N PRO A 15 13.93 -1.15 5.70
CA PRO A 15 13.69 -0.51 4.41
C PRO A 15 12.31 -0.89 3.84
N LEU A 16 11.52 0.12 3.51
CA LEU A 16 10.44 0.00 2.52
C LEU A 16 10.93 0.54 1.17
N PHE A 17 10.46 -0.06 0.09
CA PHE A 17 10.90 0.26 -1.26
C PHE A 17 9.81 1.03 -1.97
N ILE A 18 10.13 2.24 -2.44
CA ILE A 18 9.19 3.10 -3.13
C ILE A 18 9.41 3.12 -4.64
N PHE A 19 8.31 3.13 -5.38
CA PHE A 19 8.26 3.50 -6.79
C PHE A 19 7.30 4.67 -6.95
N GLU A 20 7.73 5.73 -7.63
CA GLU A 20 6.92 6.93 -7.83
C GLU A 20 6.13 6.83 -9.14
N GLY A 21 4.83 7.13 -9.07
CA GLY A 21 3.98 7.22 -10.26
C GLY A 21 3.58 5.89 -10.90
N ALA A 22 3.24 4.87 -10.10
CA ALA A 22 2.53 3.70 -10.61
C ALA A 22 1.14 4.10 -11.14
N GLN A 23 0.69 3.43 -12.19
CA GLN A 23 -0.52 3.78 -12.94
C GLN A 23 -1.58 2.67 -12.84
N TYR A 24 -2.82 3.07 -12.58
CA TYR A 24 -4.00 2.21 -12.71
C TYR A 24 -5.16 3.04 -13.27
N ASN A 25 -5.61 2.70 -14.48
CA ASN A 25 -6.57 3.52 -15.24
C ASN A 25 -6.12 4.99 -15.34
N SER A 26 -6.89 5.92 -14.76
CA SER A 26 -6.59 7.36 -14.70
C SER A 26 -5.87 7.78 -13.42
N PHE A 27 -5.56 6.85 -12.52
CA PHE A 27 -4.90 7.14 -11.24
C PHE A 27 -3.40 6.98 -11.36
N SER A 28 -2.69 7.91 -10.71
CA SER A 28 -1.26 7.84 -10.47
C SER A 28 -1.02 7.83 -8.97
N MET A 29 -0.38 6.80 -8.46
CA MET A 29 -0.06 6.65 -7.03
C MET A 29 1.37 6.16 -6.86
N ASP A 30 2.03 6.61 -5.80
CA ASP A 30 3.30 6.04 -5.41
C ASP A 30 3.06 4.67 -4.75
N MET A 31 3.98 3.74 -4.93
CA MET A 31 3.89 2.38 -4.40
C MET A 31 5.02 2.15 -3.42
N LEU A 32 4.68 1.99 -2.14
CA LEU A 32 5.61 1.67 -1.07
C LEU A 32 5.42 0.21 -0.66
N ALA A 33 6.45 -0.62 -0.77
CA ALA A 33 6.33 -2.05 -0.49
C ALA A 33 7.48 -2.63 0.35
N SER A 34 7.17 -3.66 1.13
CA SER A 34 8.18 -4.45 1.83
C SER A 34 8.96 -5.34 0.88
N ASP A 35 10.14 -5.80 1.31
CA ASP A 35 10.97 -6.73 0.53
C ASP A 35 10.25 -8.05 0.22
N ALA A 36 9.45 -8.52 1.16
CA ALA A 36 8.68 -9.76 1.02
C ALA A 36 7.65 -9.65 -0.12
N ILE A 37 6.92 -8.54 -0.17
CA ILE A 37 5.94 -8.28 -1.23
C ILE A 37 6.64 -8.16 -2.59
N LEU A 38 7.72 -7.37 -2.68
CA LEU A 38 8.46 -7.24 -3.93
C LEU A 38 9.04 -8.58 -4.40
N SER A 39 9.67 -9.34 -3.52
CA SER A 39 10.29 -10.63 -3.83
C SER A 39 9.27 -11.65 -4.35
N ARG A 40 8.03 -11.62 -3.83
CA ARG A 40 6.93 -12.44 -4.33
C ARG A 40 6.58 -12.08 -5.77
N HIS A 41 6.35 -10.80 -6.05
CA HIS A 41 6.06 -10.34 -7.41
C HIS A 41 7.21 -10.65 -8.39
N GLU A 42 8.46 -10.44 -7.98
CA GLU A 42 9.63 -10.79 -8.79
C GLU A 42 9.66 -12.28 -9.15
N SER A 43 9.42 -13.14 -8.16
CA SER A 43 9.43 -14.60 -8.35
C SER A 43 8.39 -15.04 -9.37
N ASP A 44 7.18 -14.46 -9.32
CA ASP A 44 6.11 -14.78 -10.26
C ASP A 44 6.50 -14.42 -11.70
N TYR A 45 7.12 -13.25 -11.93
CA TYR A 45 7.62 -12.88 -13.26
C TYR A 45 8.80 -13.72 -13.73
N GLU A 46 9.74 -14.08 -12.83
CA GLU A 46 10.87 -14.93 -13.19
C GLU A 46 10.40 -16.32 -13.63
N ILE A 47 9.39 -16.88 -12.94
CA ILE A 47 8.77 -18.15 -13.32
C ILE A 47 8.07 -18.04 -14.68
N ASP A 48 7.29 -16.98 -14.92
CA ASP A 48 6.60 -16.80 -16.20
C ASP A 48 7.57 -16.56 -17.36
N ALA A 49 8.56 -15.69 -17.17
CA ALA A 49 9.61 -15.40 -18.15
C ALA A 49 10.42 -16.66 -18.49
N GLY A 50 10.79 -17.46 -17.48
CA GLY A 50 11.49 -18.73 -17.65
C GLY A 50 10.67 -19.78 -18.40
N ARG A 51 9.35 -19.83 -18.19
CA ARG A 51 8.44 -20.74 -18.91
C ARG A 51 8.18 -20.29 -20.34
N SER A 52 8.09 -18.98 -20.58
CA SER A 52 7.70 -18.39 -21.86
C SER A 52 8.89 -17.99 -22.76
N GLY A 53 10.11 -18.04 -22.23
CA GLY A 53 11.32 -17.58 -22.93
C GLY A 53 11.34 -16.06 -23.17
N ARG A 54 10.57 -15.29 -22.40
CA ARG A 54 10.45 -13.83 -22.52
C ARG A 54 11.45 -13.11 -21.63
N SER A 55 11.74 -11.85 -21.94
CA SER A 55 12.47 -10.97 -21.02
C SER A 55 11.61 -10.60 -19.81
N LEU A 56 12.25 -10.28 -18.69
CA LEU A 56 11.58 -9.67 -17.55
C LEU A 56 10.90 -8.34 -17.95
N PRO A 57 9.76 -8.00 -17.35
CA PRO A 57 9.06 -6.75 -17.65
C PRO A 57 9.85 -5.53 -17.13
N PRO A 58 9.57 -4.32 -17.66
CA PRO A 58 10.03 -3.06 -17.09
C PRO A 58 9.50 -2.85 -15.66
N VAL A 59 10.20 -2.06 -14.87
CA VAL A 59 9.87 -1.75 -13.46
C VAL A 59 8.50 -1.09 -13.34
N GLN A 60 8.20 -0.15 -14.24
CA GLN A 60 6.90 0.49 -14.32
C GLN A 60 5.79 -0.57 -14.42
N THR A 61 5.94 -1.57 -15.30
CA THR A 61 4.96 -2.63 -15.46
C THR A 61 4.77 -3.43 -14.17
N VAL A 62 5.84 -3.70 -13.43
CA VAL A 62 5.74 -4.36 -12.13
C VAL A 62 4.96 -3.49 -11.13
N ALA A 63 5.28 -2.19 -11.04
CA ALA A 63 4.61 -1.27 -10.13
C ALA A 63 3.12 -1.07 -10.49
N ASP A 64 2.81 -0.93 -11.79
CA ASP A 64 1.45 -0.82 -12.31
C ASP A 64 0.65 -2.10 -12.01
N ASP A 65 1.23 -3.28 -12.22
CA ASP A 65 0.58 -4.56 -11.92
C ASP A 65 0.36 -4.75 -10.40
N MET A 66 1.29 -4.30 -9.56
CA MET A 66 1.12 -4.28 -8.11
C MET A 66 -0.05 -3.38 -7.68
N LEU A 67 -0.10 -2.14 -8.22
CA LEU A 67 -1.21 -1.22 -7.95
C LEU A 67 -2.54 -1.82 -8.45
N HIS A 68 -2.55 -2.37 -9.66
CA HIS A 68 -3.70 -3.05 -10.24
C HIS A 68 -4.22 -4.17 -9.33
N ILE A 69 -3.33 -5.00 -8.78
CA ILE A 69 -3.71 -6.07 -7.86
C ILE A 69 -4.39 -5.51 -6.60
N VAL A 70 -3.82 -4.48 -5.98
CA VAL A 70 -4.42 -3.85 -4.79
C VAL A 70 -5.80 -3.28 -5.11
N MET A 71 -5.92 -2.51 -6.20
CA MET A 71 -7.17 -1.87 -6.61
C MET A 71 -8.24 -2.89 -6.99
N HIS A 72 -7.84 -3.96 -7.69
CA HIS A 72 -8.74 -5.05 -8.09
C HIS A 72 -9.27 -5.83 -6.89
N TYR A 73 -8.42 -6.15 -5.90
CA TYR A 73 -8.91 -6.79 -4.67
C TYR A 73 -9.82 -5.87 -3.87
N ALA A 74 -9.52 -4.57 -3.81
CA ALA A 74 -10.31 -3.59 -3.08
C ALA A 74 -11.71 -3.38 -3.68
N TRP A 75 -11.81 -3.16 -5.00
CA TRP A 75 -13.06 -2.72 -5.65
C TRP A 75 -13.33 -3.34 -7.02
N GLY A 76 -12.52 -4.31 -7.46
CA GLY A 76 -12.59 -4.88 -8.80
C GLY A 76 -12.37 -3.81 -9.88
N GLU A 77 -13.30 -3.74 -10.83
CA GLU A 77 -13.24 -2.77 -11.95
C GLU A 77 -13.88 -1.41 -11.63
N ASN A 78 -14.51 -1.25 -10.45
CA ASN A 78 -15.34 -0.08 -10.14
C ASN A 78 -14.90 0.60 -8.85
N VAL A 79 -13.89 1.46 -8.94
CA VAL A 79 -13.50 2.34 -7.82
C VAL A 79 -14.63 3.32 -7.52
N PRO A 80 -15.13 3.41 -6.27
CA PRO A 80 -16.15 4.38 -5.89
C PRO A 80 -15.76 5.83 -6.22
N GLN A 81 -16.72 6.69 -6.54
CA GLN A 81 -16.45 8.05 -7.02
C GLN A 81 -15.84 8.95 -5.93
N ASP A 82 -16.28 8.80 -4.70
CA ASP A 82 -15.70 9.47 -3.51
C ASP A 82 -14.23 9.10 -3.32
N ILE A 83 -13.90 7.81 -3.41
CA ILE A 83 -12.51 7.33 -3.40
C ILE A 83 -11.72 7.87 -4.59
N SER A 84 -12.32 7.83 -5.78
CA SER A 84 -11.71 8.38 -6.99
C SER A 84 -11.36 9.85 -6.82
N ASN A 85 -12.21 10.64 -6.18
CA ASN A 85 -11.97 12.06 -5.89
C ASN A 85 -10.86 12.26 -4.85
N LEU A 86 -10.73 11.37 -3.86
CA LEU A 86 -9.65 11.41 -2.88
C LEU A 86 -8.28 11.12 -3.51
N ILE A 87 -8.24 10.28 -4.54
CA ILE A 87 -6.98 9.93 -5.23
C ILE A 87 -6.68 10.99 -6.31
N THR A 88 -7.69 11.38 -7.09
CA THR A 88 -7.53 12.27 -8.24
C THR A 88 -7.32 13.70 -7.78
N GLY A 89 -6.07 14.17 -7.82
CA GLY A 89 -5.69 15.54 -7.48
C GLY A 89 -4.93 15.68 -6.17
N ARG A 90 -4.62 14.57 -5.50
CA ARG A 90 -3.85 14.52 -4.27
C ARG A 90 -2.58 13.70 -4.47
N LYS A 91 -1.49 14.09 -3.81
CA LYS A 91 -0.30 13.24 -3.77
C LYS A 91 -0.62 11.97 -2.96
N SER A 92 -0.69 10.83 -3.64
CA SER A 92 -1.25 9.60 -3.07
C SER A 92 -0.24 8.45 -3.07
N VAL A 93 -0.26 7.62 -2.04
CA VAL A 93 0.61 6.43 -1.94
C VAL A 93 -0.14 5.21 -1.43
N VAL A 94 0.19 4.05 -1.97
CA VAL A 94 -0.23 2.74 -1.45
C VAL A 94 0.92 2.11 -0.67
N VAL A 95 0.65 1.71 0.57
CA VAL A 95 1.55 0.96 1.44
C VAL A 95 1.17 -0.52 1.41
N SER A 96 1.95 -1.32 0.70
CA SER A 96 1.70 -2.76 0.48
C SER A 96 2.76 -3.61 1.19
N THR A 97 2.37 -4.20 2.32
CA THR A 97 3.26 -4.99 3.17
C THR A 97 2.51 -6.20 3.75
N HIS A 98 3.12 -6.91 4.69
CA HIS A 98 2.36 -7.76 5.60
C HIS A 98 2.04 -6.95 6.85
N GLY A 99 0.88 -7.16 7.46
CA GLY A 99 0.50 -6.46 8.68
C GLY A 99 -0.56 -7.24 9.43
N ASP A 100 -0.64 -6.98 10.72
CA ASP A 100 -1.59 -7.63 11.63
C ASP A 100 -1.91 -6.69 12.81
N ASP A 101 -2.82 -7.10 13.67
CA ASP A 101 -3.03 -6.44 14.96
C ASP A 101 -2.05 -6.96 16.01
N TYR A 102 -1.27 -6.06 16.59
CA TYR A 102 -0.28 -6.34 17.62
C TYR A 102 -0.77 -5.80 18.98
N PRO A 103 -0.66 -6.56 20.08
CA PRO A 103 -1.16 -6.12 21.38
C PRO A 103 -0.60 -4.77 21.87
N GLU A 104 0.67 -4.47 21.59
CA GLU A 104 1.36 -3.28 22.14
C GLU A 104 1.20 -2.02 21.28
N ILE A 105 1.11 -2.17 19.96
CA ILE A 105 1.11 -1.05 19.02
C ILE A 105 -0.18 -0.95 18.19
N GLY A 106 -1.08 -1.92 18.33
CA GLY A 106 -2.26 -2.07 17.50
C GLY A 106 -1.94 -2.53 16.09
N TRP A 107 -2.68 -2.00 15.12
CA TRP A 107 -2.49 -2.35 13.72
C TRP A 107 -1.12 -1.87 13.23
N GLY A 108 -0.29 -2.83 12.84
CA GLY A 108 1.09 -2.58 12.42
C GLY A 108 1.44 -3.25 11.11
N ILE A 109 2.51 -2.78 10.50
CA ILE A 109 3.10 -3.35 9.30
C ILE A 109 4.47 -3.95 9.58
N ASN A 110 4.73 -5.10 8.97
CA ASN A 110 6.01 -5.78 8.94
C ASN A 110 6.82 -5.21 7.79
N VAL A 111 7.90 -4.52 8.12
CA VAL A 111 8.85 -3.99 7.13
C VAL A 111 9.87 -5.06 6.74
N ASN A 112 10.22 -5.93 7.69
CA ASN A 112 11.01 -7.14 7.50
C ASN A 112 10.73 -8.14 8.65
N ASP A 113 11.48 -9.24 8.70
CA ASP A 113 11.28 -10.33 9.67
C ASP A 113 11.40 -9.91 11.16
N GLU A 114 12.00 -8.75 11.45
CA GLU A 114 12.31 -8.32 12.82
C GLU A 114 11.67 -6.98 13.20
N ILE A 115 11.16 -6.22 12.23
CA ILE A 115 10.73 -4.84 12.41
C ILE A 115 9.25 -4.69 12.08
N VAL A 116 8.49 -4.40 13.13
CA VAL A 116 7.08 -4.03 13.07
C VAL A 116 6.94 -2.56 13.41
N ILE A 117 6.15 -1.83 12.62
CA ILE A 117 5.91 -0.40 12.81
C ILE A 117 4.40 -0.17 12.85
N SER A 118 3.94 0.69 13.74
CA SER A 118 2.52 1.07 13.80
C SER A 118 2.08 1.69 12.47
N ALA A 119 0.87 1.34 12.00
CA ALA A 119 0.28 1.99 10.83
C ALA A 119 0.10 3.50 11.04
N THR A 120 -0.11 3.95 12.30
CA THR A 120 -0.15 5.37 12.67
C THR A 120 1.19 6.05 12.39
N ASP A 121 2.31 5.48 12.84
CA ASP A 121 3.64 6.08 12.66
C ASP A 121 4.00 6.21 11.17
N ILE A 122 3.62 5.21 10.36
CA ILE A 122 3.79 5.23 8.91
C ILE A 122 2.94 6.34 8.29
N ALA A 123 1.66 6.42 8.69
CA ALA A 123 0.75 7.44 8.18
C ALA A 123 1.24 8.85 8.52
N GLU A 124 1.56 9.13 9.78
CA GLU A 124 2.04 10.43 10.23
C GLU A 124 3.31 10.87 9.49
N ARG A 125 4.25 9.94 9.30
CA ARG A 125 5.46 10.24 8.53
C ARG A 125 5.14 10.57 7.08
N LEU A 126 4.38 9.75 6.37
CA LEU A 126 4.08 9.98 4.96
C LEU A 126 3.27 11.28 4.78
N LEU A 127 2.34 11.58 5.69
CA LEU A 127 1.63 12.86 5.70
C LEU A 127 2.60 14.05 5.88
N SER A 128 3.61 13.92 6.76
CA SER A 128 4.65 14.96 6.94
C SER A 128 5.55 15.14 5.71
N GLU A 129 5.69 14.10 4.88
CA GLU A 129 6.40 14.13 3.60
C GLU A 129 5.53 14.69 2.44
N GLY A 130 4.31 15.14 2.76
CA GLY A 130 3.41 15.82 1.84
C GLY A 130 2.49 14.89 1.05
N TYR A 131 2.37 13.62 1.44
CA TYR A 131 1.25 12.79 0.96
C TYR A 131 -0.06 13.29 1.57
N GLU A 132 -1.12 13.24 0.79
CA GLU A 132 -2.45 13.72 1.19
C GLU A 132 -3.48 12.59 1.23
N THR A 133 -3.24 11.49 0.50
CA THR A 133 -4.04 10.27 0.54
C THR A 133 -3.14 9.06 0.67
N LEU A 134 -3.40 8.23 1.67
CA LEU A 134 -2.68 7.01 1.97
C LEU A 134 -3.63 5.84 1.79
N MET A 135 -3.17 4.74 1.21
CA MET A 135 -3.93 3.50 1.15
C MET A 135 -3.09 2.37 1.74
N PHE A 136 -3.62 1.69 2.75
CA PHE A 136 -2.98 0.51 3.29
C PHE A 136 -3.56 -0.76 2.66
N SER A 137 -2.67 -1.61 2.16
CA SER A 137 -2.97 -2.93 1.62
C SER A 137 -2.53 -4.01 2.62
N VAL A 138 -3.01 -3.93 3.86
CA VAL A 138 -2.72 -4.87 4.96
C VAL A 138 -3.95 -5.09 5.85
N CYS A 139 -4.07 -6.23 6.51
CA CYS A 139 -5.23 -6.56 7.35
C CYS A 139 -5.37 -5.67 8.59
N ASN A 140 -6.59 -5.26 8.94
CA ASN A 140 -6.95 -4.62 10.21
C ASN A 140 -8.19 -5.34 10.80
N PRO A 141 -8.01 -6.56 11.33
CA PRO A 141 -9.11 -7.42 11.75
C PRO A 141 -9.90 -6.84 12.93
N GLU A 142 -9.22 -6.13 13.83
CA GLU A 142 -9.79 -5.54 15.04
C GLU A 142 -10.43 -4.16 14.81
N LYS A 143 -10.52 -3.70 13.55
CA LYS A 143 -11.17 -2.44 13.15
C LYS A 143 -10.63 -1.22 13.90
N ARG A 144 -9.32 -1.19 14.14
CA ARG A 144 -8.67 -0.07 14.83
C ARG A 144 -8.73 1.17 13.94
N GLN A 145 -9.14 2.27 14.53
CA GLN A 145 -9.12 3.57 13.89
C GLN A 145 -7.73 4.18 13.98
N LEU A 146 -7.35 4.94 12.97
CA LEU A 146 -6.14 5.76 12.98
C LEU A 146 -6.56 7.19 13.33
N GLU A 147 -5.94 7.79 14.34
CA GLU A 147 -6.09 9.23 14.57
C GLU A 147 -5.16 9.96 13.60
N LEU A 148 -5.72 10.86 12.79
CA LEU A 148 -4.97 11.55 11.73
C LEU A 148 -4.87 13.04 12.04
N SER A 149 -3.67 13.59 11.89
CA SER A 149 -3.44 15.03 11.98
C SER A 149 -3.79 15.77 10.69
N SER A 150 -3.72 15.09 9.54
CA SER A 150 -4.05 15.64 8.22
C SER A 150 -4.29 14.52 7.19
N GLY A 151 -4.76 14.88 6.00
CA GLY A 151 -4.93 13.97 4.87
C GLY A 151 -6.03 12.92 5.06
N ALA A 152 -6.03 11.94 4.16
CA ALA A 152 -6.97 10.82 4.14
C ALA A 152 -6.23 9.49 4.18
N VAL A 153 -6.76 8.52 4.92
CA VAL A 153 -6.31 7.13 4.91
C VAL A 153 -7.44 6.22 4.47
N ILE A 154 -7.17 5.36 3.50
CA ILE A 154 -8.03 4.28 3.06
C ILE A 154 -7.45 2.97 3.61
N TYR A 155 -8.27 2.18 4.28
CA TYR A 155 -7.82 0.94 4.89
C TYR A 155 -8.94 -0.10 4.96
N PRO A 156 -8.60 -1.40 4.99
CA PRO A 156 -9.60 -2.45 5.14
C PRO A 156 -10.09 -2.54 6.60
N LEU A 157 -11.36 -2.87 6.80
CA LEU A 157 -11.91 -3.37 8.04
C LEU A 157 -12.12 -4.88 7.90
N GLY A 158 -11.23 -5.67 8.52
CA GLY A 158 -11.20 -7.13 8.39
C GLY A 158 -9.92 -7.68 7.75
N ASP A 159 -9.98 -8.94 7.32
CA ASP A 159 -8.85 -9.63 6.68
C ASP A 159 -8.75 -9.25 5.21
N PHE A 160 -7.72 -8.48 4.87
CA PHE A 160 -7.38 -8.11 3.51
C PHE A 160 -6.48 -9.19 2.90
N GLY A 161 -7.09 -10.16 2.22
CA GLY A 161 -6.36 -11.32 1.70
C GLY A 161 -7.10 -12.12 0.62
N PRO A 162 -6.40 -13.10 0.01
CA PRO A 162 -6.90 -13.86 -1.15
C PRO A 162 -8.04 -14.84 -0.81
N ASP A 163 -8.35 -15.08 0.47
CA ASP A 163 -9.20 -16.19 0.92
C ASP A 163 -10.71 -15.87 1.00
N ASN A 164 -11.21 -14.93 0.19
CA ASN A 164 -12.63 -14.52 0.16
C ASN A 164 -13.19 -14.04 1.51
N THR A 165 -12.33 -13.64 2.45
CA THR A 165 -12.78 -13.01 3.68
C THR A 165 -13.37 -11.64 3.33
N LYS A 166 -14.61 -11.39 3.77
CA LYS A 166 -15.26 -10.11 3.52
C LYS A 166 -14.52 -9.02 4.30
N PHE A 167 -13.81 -8.15 3.60
CA PHE A 167 -13.32 -6.89 4.14
C PHE A 167 -14.09 -5.73 3.50
N GLU A 168 -14.19 -4.63 4.24
CA GLU A 168 -14.73 -3.36 3.74
C GLU A 168 -13.59 -2.37 3.65
N MET A 169 -13.39 -1.74 2.49
CA MET A 169 -12.46 -0.61 2.39
C MET A 169 -13.17 0.63 2.90
N VAL A 170 -12.71 1.17 4.02
CA VAL A 170 -13.20 2.42 4.58
C VAL A 170 -12.13 3.49 4.45
N TYR A 171 -12.57 4.74 4.36
CA TYR A 171 -11.65 5.85 4.45
C TYR A 171 -11.92 6.65 5.72
N MET A 172 -10.87 7.25 6.24
CA MET A 172 -10.91 8.27 7.26
C MET A 172 -10.18 9.49 6.73
N GLU A 173 -10.73 10.67 6.96
CA GLU A 173 -10.08 11.94 6.68
C GLU A 173 -9.91 12.68 7.99
N ALA A 174 -8.82 13.43 8.13
CA ALA A 174 -8.68 14.34 9.27
C ALA A 174 -9.90 15.25 9.33
N SER A 175 -10.58 15.27 10.48
CA SER A 175 -11.72 16.15 10.67
C SER A 175 -11.27 17.59 10.45
N ALA A 176 -11.92 18.29 9.54
CA ALA A 176 -11.80 19.73 9.39
C ALA A 176 -12.48 20.42 10.59
N ASP A 177 -12.02 20.15 11.80
CA ASP A 177 -12.42 20.91 12.98
C ASP A 177 -11.72 22.28 12.90
N SER A 178 -12.41 23.19 12.19
CA SER A 178 -12.45 24.65 12.38
C SER A 178 -11.20 25.27 13.00
N ALA A 179 -10.23 25.60 12.14
CA ALA A 179 -9.31 26.71 12.39
C ALA A 179 -10.04 28.06 12.31
#